data_AF-A0A7D5I5L6-F1
#
_entry.id   AF-A0A7D5I5L6-F1
#
_cell.length_a   1.000
_cell.length_b   1.000
_cell.length_c   1.000
_cell.angle_alpha   90.00
_cell.angle_beta   90.00
_cell.angle_gamma   90.00
#
_symmetry.space_group_name_H-M   'P 1'
#
loop_
_entity.id
_entity.type
_entity.pdbx_description
1 polymer ?
#
loop_
_entity_poly.entity_id
_entity_poly.type
_entity_poly.pdbx_seq_one_letter_code
_entity_poly.pdbx_strand_id
1 'polypeptide(L)'
;MKEIYDKMATEAVNAQKAVVSTINNKRGTSFKVKDAQPYVDAVNRMKPEGEQSKEVFDLHVDSVNAHFDVLTGLTETVRPEDDPFVEHYQTPPILEILYEEDPSFRTSVEKFIEEIGKSEALIGKESIRRYAGFYGPTCVVDFAFVPGSTSNVVNRILQDMDIPLQHKRAILASKSWGMNTSYGVGAKFQIAIEDGKTPSEALKEEIDMLKMVYDTPVEAQFKLMEEAGHSSFDVRKYMDQYKQKMKKTVRAAMDEEVFYGNIVTVPAYGVGDVAHHISQSMFNMTKDDVVMEAINVVSNVLEGTMNNAMGNFRDEYSPLTIATDATAAATTKILWMDGFTTMMVLDLLVKRFHNLVLTNPRRGAAAELHNVDFIDLIEKGERIIDHKPRGAGGMVQGINIDLSPIEKSEILNNPQRYTYPACAITVRFSALMRLADFPCLLTSEPVTATMMTNIIALHKEEAHSPARVCKFCSANYFDYKCGYCNWTEAV
;
A
#
# COMPACT_ATOMS: atom_id res chain seq x y z
N MET A 1 1.87 -4.38 28.48
CA MET A 1 1.60 -3.24 27.57
C MET A 1 2.87 -2.60 27.04
N LYS A 2 3.73 -1.95 27.85
CA LYS A 2 5.00 -1.37 27.34
C LYS A 2 5.91 -2.38 26.63
N GLU A 3 6.05 -3.58 27.18
CA GLU A 3 6.81 -4.68 26.57
C GLU A 3 6.25 -5.08 25.19
N ILE A 4 4.92 -5.10 25.03
CA ILE A 4 4.26 -5.35 23.73
C ILE A 4 4.63 -4.24 22.73
N TYR A 5 4.62 -2.96 23.15
CA TYR A 5 4.95 -1.85 22.26
C TYR A 5 6.41 -1.87 21.80
N ASP A 6 7.33 -2.22 22.70
CA ASP A 6 8.76 -2.38 22.38
C ASP A 6 9.01 -3.61 21.48
N LYS A 7 8.25 -4.70 21.68
CA LYS A 7 8.20 -5.85 20.77
C LYS A 7 7.74 -5.44 19.38
N MET A 8 6.63 -4.71 19.26
CA MET A 8 6.11 -4.22 17.98
C MET A 8 7.17 -3.41 17.21
N ALA A 9 7.84 -2.49 17.91
CA ALA A 9 8.95 -1.72 17.38
C ALA A 9 10.09 -2.61 16.86
N THR A 10 10.47 -3.61 17.66
CA THR A 10 11.55 -4.56 17.34
C THR A 10 11.21 -5.42 16.12
N GLU A 11 10.00 -6.00 16.07
CA GLU A 11 9.55 -6.82 14.94
C GLU A 11 9.55 -6.02 13.63
N ALA A 12 9.02 -4.78 13.65
CA ALA A 12 8.96 -3.94 12.46
C ALA A 12 10.34 -3.49 11.97
N VAL A 13 11.25 -3.11 12.87
CA VAL A 13 12.64 -2.78 12.52
C VAL A 13 13.35 -3.99 11.94
N ASN A 14 13.11 -5.19 12.47
CA ASN A 14 13.69 -6.43 11.94
C ASN A 14 13.17 -6.75 10.53
N ALA A 15 11.88 -6.56 10.26
CA ALA A 15 11.31 -6.72 8.93
C ALA A 15 11.96 -5.75 7.91
N GLN A 16 12.01 -4.45 8.22
CA GLN A 16 12.68 -3.46 7.35
C GLN A 16 14.14 -3.82 7.09
N LYS A 17 14.89 -4.21 8.14
CA LYS A 17 16.29 -4.61 8.01
C LYS A 17 16.47 -5.84 7.12
N ALA A 18 15.60 -6.84 7.24
CA ALA A 18 15.67 -8.04 6.41
C ALA A 18 15.53 -7.70 4.92
N VAL A 19 14.60 -6.81 4.58
CA VAL A 19 14.36 -6.33 3.22
C VAL A 19 15.53 -5.48 2.70
N VAL A 20 15.89 -4.42 3.43
CA VAL A 20 16.92 -3.46 3.01
C VAL A 20 18.31 -4.08 2.95
N SER A 21 18.66 -4.99 3.87
CA SER A 21 19.94 -5.71 3.81
C SER A 21 20.02 -6.65 2.60
N THR A 22 18.92 -7.34 2.27
CA THR A 22 18.84 -8.17 1.07
C THR A 22 19.05 -7.33 -0.18
N ILE A 23 18.35 -6.21 -0.31
CA ILE A 23 18.49 -5.30 -1.45
C ILE A 23 19.91 -4.74 -1.53
N ASN A 24 20.51 -4.28 -0.43
CA ASN A 24 21.92 -3.83 -0.44
C ASN A 24 22.88 -4.89 -1.00
N ASN A 25 22.69 -6.15 -0.59
CA ASN A 25 23.56 -7.25 -0.98
C ASN A 25 23.33 -7.74 -2.41
N LYS A 26 22.15 -7.47 -2.98
CA LYS A 26 21.71 -8.05 -4.26
C LYS A 26 21.41 -7.01 -5.34
N ARG A 27 21.42 -5.72 -5.01
CA ARG A 27 21.22 -4.62 -5.97
C ARG A 27 22.17 -4.79 -7.14
N GLY A 28 21.64 -4.64 -8.35
CA GLY A 28 22.39 -4.87 -9.57
C GLY A 28 22.46 -6.31 -10.09
N THR A 29 22.00 -7.29 -9.33
CA THR A 29 21.95 -8.70 -9.77
C THR A 29 20.57 -9.10 -10.30
N SER A 30 20.46 -10.34 -10.80
CA SER A 30 19.18 -10.95 -11.14
C SER A 30 18.43 -11.40 -9.88
N PHE A 31 17.19 -10.95 -9.72
CA PHE A 31 16.32 -11.36 -8.63
C PHE A 31 15.92 -12.83 -8.73
N LYS A 32 15.88 -13.51 -7.59
CA LYS A 32 15.25 -14.81 -7.42
C LYS A 32 14.23 -14.74 -6.29
N VAL A 33 13.10 -15.46 -6.41
CA VAL A 33 12.07 -15.51 -5.34
C VAL A 33 12.70 -15.87 -3.98
N LYS A 34 13.66 -16.79 -3.98
CA LYS A 34 14.40 -17.22 -2.78
C LYS A 34 15.24 -16.12 -2.11
N ASP A 35 15.54 -15.02 -2.79
CA ASP A 35 16.21 -13.88 -2.17
C ASP A 35 15.34 -13.26 -1.07
N ALA A 36 14.02 -13.48 -1.07
CA ALA A 36 13.12 -13.02 -0.02
C ALA A 36 13.16 -13.85 1.28
N GLN A 37 13.93 -14.95 1.34
CA GLN A 37 14.03 -15.80 2.54
C GLN A 37 14.34 -15.04 3.85
N PRO A 38 15.24 -14.04 3.88
CA PRO A 38 15.50 -13.28 5.10
C PRO A 38 14.27 -12.56 5.65
N TYR A 39 13.38 -12.09 4.78
CA TYR A 39 12.10 -11.49 5.18
C TYR A 39 11.15 -12.54 5.75
N VAL A 40 11.01 -13.68 5.05
CA VAL A 40 10.20 -14.81 5.52
C VAL A 40 10.68 -15.28 6.91
N ASP A 41 11.99 -15.33 7.13
CA ASP A 41 12.58 -15.69 8.43
C ASP A 41 12.34 -14.63 9.51
N ALA A 42 12.17 -13.36 9.15
CA ALA A 42 11.82 -12.30 10.10
C ALA A 42 10.34 -12.42 10.52
N VAL A 43 9.44 -12.61 9.55
CA VAL A 43 8.01 -12.84 9.79
C VAL A 43 7.78 -14.10 10.63
N ASN A 44 8.46 -15.20 10.32
CA ASN A 44 8.37 -16.46 11.08
C ASN A 44 8.81 -16.37 12.55
N ARG A 45 9.50 -15.28 12.95
CA ARG A 45 9.87 -15.03 14.34
C ARG A 45 8.84 -14.22 15.10
N MET A 46 7.89 -13.59 14.41
CA MET A 46 6.78 -12.88 15.03
C MET A 46 5.95 -13.85 15.86
N LYS A 47 5.55 -13.43 17.06
CA LYS A 47 4.71 -14.25 17.96
C LYS A 47 3.70 -13.37 18.67
N PRO A 48 2.49 -13.87 18.97
CA PRO A 48 1.59 -13.14 19.87
C PRO A 48 2.20 -13.05 21.27
N GLU A 49 1.97 -11.93 21.95
CA GLU A 49 2.31 -11.74 23.36
C GLU A 49 1.12 -11.15 24.12
N GLY A 50 0.91 -11.59 25.37
CA GLY A 50 -0.20 -11.13 26.20
C GLY A 50 -1.56 -11.46 25.59
N GLU A 51 -2.38 -10.45 25.35
CA GLU A 51 -3.75 -10.56 24.83
C GLU A 51 -3.82 -10.58 23.30
N GLN A 52 -2.68 -10.52 22.61
CA GLN A 52 -2.66 -10.57 21.14
C GLN A 52 -3.22 -11.90 20.61
N SER A 53 -4.18 -11.82 19.70
CA SER A 53 -4.75 -12.97 19.00
C SER A 53 -3.69 -13.71 18.20
N LYS A 54 -3.58 -15.01 18.45
CA LYS A 54 -2.70 -15.90 17.69
C LYS A 54 -3.14 -16.00 16.23
N GLU A 55 -4.44 -16.02 15.98
CA GLU A 55 -5.05 -16.23 14.67
C GLU A 55 -4.76 -15.05 13.74
N VAL A 56 -4.66 -13.84 14.28
CA VAL A 56 -4.20 -12.66 13.51
C VAL A 56 -2.72 -12.80 13.10
N PHE A 57 -1.86 -13.31 13.99
CA PHE A 57 -0.46 -13.59 13.63
C PHE A 57 -0.37 -14.72 12.61
N ASP A 58 -1.14 -15.79 12.78
CA ASP A 58 -1.19 -16.91 11.84
C ASP A 58 -1.63 -16.44 10.45
N LEU A 59 -2.64 -15.55 10.35
CA LEU A 59 -3.05 -14.95 9.07
C LEU A 59 -1.88 -14.26 8.34
N HIS A 60 -1.00 -13.55 9.05
CA HIS A 60 0.18 -12.93 8.45
C HIS A 60 1.23 -14.00 8.10
N VAL A 61 1.66 -14.78 9.10
CA VAL A 61 2.78 -15.72 8.98
C VAL A 61 2.47 -16.82 7.95
N ASP A 62 1.29 -17.43 8.01
CA ASP A 62 0.89 -18.46 7.06
C ASP A 62 0.70 -17.89 5.66
N SER A 63 0.24 -16.63 5.52
CA SER A 63 0.14 -15.97 4.22
C SER A 63 1.50 -15.80 3.56
N VAL A 64 2.49 -15.30 4.30
CA VAL A 64 3.86 -15.11 3.80
C VAL A 64 4.48 -16.44 3.40
N ASN A 65 4.35 -17.47 4.25
CA ASN A 65 4.86 -18.81 3.94
C ASN A 65 4.13 -19.43 2.74
N ALA A 66 2.80 -19.32 2.67
CA ALA A 66 2.03 -19.85 1.55
C ALA A 66 2.40 -19.16 0.23
N HIS A 67 2.51 -17.84 0.25
CA HIS A 67 2.92 -17.05 -0.90
C HIS A 67 4.33 -17.40 -1.39
N PHE A 68 5.30 -17.43 -0.47
CA PHE A 68 6.70 -17.76 -0.78
C PHE A 68 6.86 -19.19 -1.31
N ASP A 69 6.21 -20.17 -0.68
CA ASP A 69 6.24 -21.57 -1.09
C ASP A 69 5.66 -21.76 -2.50
N VAL A 70 4.48 -21.19 -2.75
CA VAL A 70 3.78 -21.35 -4.03
C VAL A 70 4.57 -20.67 -5.13
N LEU A 71 5.05 -19.43 -4.93
CA LEU A 71 5.89 -18.76 -5.94
C LEU A 71 7.18 -19.52 -6.22
N THR A 72 7.89 -19.96 -5.18
CA THR A 72 9.13 -20.76 -5.34
C THR A 72 8.89 -22.07 -6.09
N GLY A 73 7.69 -22.65 -5.96
CA GLY A 73 7.29 -23.84 -6.69
C GLY A 73 6.85 -23.60 -8.14
N LEU A 74 6.49 -22.35 -8.50
CA LEU A 74 5.99 -21.99 -9.83
C LEU A 74 7.02 -21.27 -10.70
N THR A 75 7.95 -20.53 -10.11
CA THR A 75 8.96 -19.77 -10.85
C THR A 75 10.24 -19.53 -10.04
N GLU A 76 11.36 -19.30 -10.73
CA GLU A 76 12.60 -18.86 -10.10
C GLU A 76 12.64 -17.33 -9.89
N THR A 77 11.97 -16.56 -10.76
CA THR A 77 12.04 -15.10 -10.80
C THR A 77 10.72 -14.50 -11.28
N VAL A 78 10.52 -13.22 -11.00
CA VAL A 78 9.41 -12.41 -11.49
C VAL A 78 9.99 -11.24 -12.27
N ARG A 79 9.48 -10.98 -13.47
CA ARG A 79 9.97 -9.88 -14.31
C ARG A 79 9.46 -8.53 -13.75
N PRO A 80 10.18 -7.42 -14.00
CA PRO A 80 9.78 -6.10 -13.53
C PRO A 80 8.37 -5.67 -13.91
N GLU A 81 7.87 -6.08 -15.08
CA GLU A 81 6.54 -5.70 -15.55
C GLU A 81 5.41 -6.44 -14.81
N ASP A 82 5.73 -7.54 -14.12
CA ASP A 82 4.75 -8.37 -13.40
C ASP A 82 4.82 -8.17 -11.87
N ASP A 83 5.95 -7.70 -11.34
CA ASP A 83 6.15 -7.50 -9.90
C ASP A 83 5.15 -6.55 -9.21
N PRO A 84 4.55 -5.53 -9.86
CA PRO A 84 3.56 -4.67 -9.20
C PRO A 84 2.26 -5.40 -8.87
N PHE A 85 1.99 -6.54 -9.50
CA PHE A 85 0.72 -7.26 -9.32
C PHE A 85 0.78 -8.35 -8.22
N VAL A 86 1.98 -8.67 -7.74
CA VAL A 86 2.23 -9.85 -6.89
C VAL A 86 1.52 -9.80 -5.53
N GLU A 87 1.25 -8.60 -5.02
CA GLU A 87 0.51 -8.34 -3.78
C GLU A 87 -1.02 -8.32 -3.94
N HIS A 88 -1.54 -8.46 -5.16
CA HIS A 88 -2.98 -8.40 -5.45
C HIS A 88 -3.65 -9.78 -5.57
N TYR A 89 -2.91 -10.87 -5.33
CA TYR A 89 -3.38 -12.24 -5.58
C TYR A 89 -3.98 -12.93 -4.34
N GLN A 90 -3.84 -12.36 -3.14
CA GLN A 90 -4.12 -13.04 -1.87
C GLN A 90 -5.58 -12.87 -1.44
N THR A 91 -6.13 -11.67 -1.57
CA THR A 91 -7.52 -11.41 -1.15
C THR A 91 -8.57 -12.09 -2.01
N PRO A 92 -8.43 -12.20 -3.34
CA PRO A 92 -9.39 -12.94 -4.15
C PRO A 92 -9.69 -14.36 -3.63
N PRO A 93 -8.71 -15.25 -3.39
CA PRO A 93 -8.99 -16.57 -2.83
C PRO A 93 -9.49 -16.53 -1.38
N ILE A 94 -9.09 -15.56 -0.56
CA ILE A 94 -9.58 -15.42 0.82
C ILE A 94 -11.07 -15.04 0.85
N LEU A 95 -11.50 -14.11 -0.01
CA LEU A 95 -12.92 -13.76 -0.16
C LEU A 95 -13.75 -14.98 -0.58
N GLU A 96 -13.25 -15.79 -1.51
CA GLU A 96 -13.96 -17.02 -1.88
C GLU A 96 -14.04 -18.03 -0.74
N ILE A 97 -13.01 -18.14 0.12
CA ILE A 97 -13.11 -18.95 1.34
C ILE A 97 -14.22 -18.39 2.24
N LEU A 98 -14.25 -17.07 2.50
CA LEU A 98 -15.32 -16.47 3.30
C LEU A 98 -16.71 -16.71 2.70
N TYR A 99 -16.86 -16.69 1.37
CA TYR A 99 -18.12 -17.02 0.70
C TYR A 99 -18.53 -18.48 0.87
N GLU A 100 -17.56 -19.40 0.86
CA GLU A 100 -17.79 -20.84 1.07
C GLU A 100 -18.16 -21.16 2.52
N GLU A 101 -17.54 -20.49 3.49
CA GLU A 101 -17.72 -20.75 4.92
C GLU A 101 -18.94 -20.00 5.51
N ASP A 102 -19.28 -18.81 4.99
CA ASP A 102 -20.40 -18.00 5.47
C ASP A 102 -21.36 -17.59 4.32
N PRO A 103 -22.42 -18.39 4.08
CA PRO A 103 -23.44 -18.07 3.09
C PRO A 103 -24.18 -16.75 3.35
N SER A 104 -24.28 -16.28 4.61
CA SER A 104 -24.95 -15.01 4.92
C SER A 104 -24.11 -13.81 4.45
N PHE A 105 -22.79 -13.90 4.62
CA PHE A 105 -21.87 -12.93 4.05
C PHE A 105 -21.95 -12.93 2.52
N ARG A 106 -21.94 -14.11 1.88
CA ARG A 106 -22.11 -14.23 0.42
C ARG A 106 -23.42 -13.57 -0.06
N THR A 107 -24.55 -13.81 0.60
CA THR A 107 -25.83 -13.14 0.27
C THR A 107 -25.74 -11.62 0.38
N SER A 108 -24.97 -11.10 1.34
CA SER A 108 -24.77 -9.65 1.48
C SER A 108 -23.92 -9.06 0.35
N VAL A 109 -22.93 -9.82 -0.11
CA VAL A 109 -22.12 -9.47 -1.29
C VAL A 109 -22.96 -9.52 -2.57
N GLU A 110 -23.85 -10.50 -2.72
CA GLU A 110 -24.77 -10.57 -3.87
C GLU A 110 -25.68 -9.34 -3.96
N LYS A 111 -26.25 -8.92 -2.82
CA LYS A 111 -27.00 -7.65 -2.74
C LYS A 111 -26.14 -6.45 -3.14
N PHE A 112 -24.86 -6.44 -2.75
CA PHE A 112 -23.94 -5.37 -3.13
C PHE A 112 -23.63 -5.38 -4.64
N ILE A 113 -23.44 -6.54 -5.24
CA ILE A 113 -23.25 -6.72 -6.69
C ILE A 113 -24.47 -6.22 -7.47
N GLU A 114 -25.69 -6.51 -6.98
CA GLU A 114 -26.92 -5.95 -7.55
C GLU A 114 -26.95 -4.42 -7.46
N GLU A 115 -26.54 -3.87 -6.31
CA GLU A 115 -26.53 -2.42 -6.08
C GLU A 115 -25.49 -1.69 -6.93
N ILE A 116 -24.32 -2.30 -7.18
CA ILE A 116 -23.36 -1.82 -8.19
C ILE A 116 -24.06 -1.68 -9.55
N GLY A 117 -24.86 -2.67 -9.96
CA GLY A 117 -25.61 -2.64 -11.21
C GLY A 117 -26.65 -1.51 -11.29
N LYS A 118 -27.20 -1.07 -10.16
CA LYS A 118 -28.16 0.05 -10.06
C LYS A 118 -27.48 1.41 -9.91
N SER A 119 -26.21 1.42 -9.53
CA SER A 119 -25.42 2.62 -9.24
C SER A 119 -24.81 3.29 -10.48
N GLU A 120 -25.42 3.13 -11.66
CA GLU A 120 -24.91 3.63 -12.94
C GLU A 120 -24.57 5.14 -12.88
N ALA A 121 -25.48 5.95 -12.33
CA ALA A 121 -25.28 7.40 -12.24
C ALA A 121 -24.10 7.78 -11.34
N LEU A 122 -23.87 7.04 -10.25
CA LEU A 122 -22.73 7.25 -9.37
C LEU A 122 -21.43 6.83 -10.06
N ILE A 123 -21.37 5.59 -10.55
CA ILE A 123 -20.19 5.01 -11.17
C ILE A 123 -19.79 5.81 -12.41
N GLY A 124 -20.74 6.15 -13.29
CA GLY A 124 -20.48 6.95 -14.48
C GLY A 124 -19.91 8.33 -14.18
N LYS A 125 -20.47 9.02 -13.17
CA LYS A 125 -19.95 10.33 -12.74
C LYS A 125 -18.50 10.21 -12.23
N GLU A 126 -18.19 9.22 -11.41
CA GLU A 126 -16.85 9.05 -10.84
C GLU A 126 -15.85 8.59 -11.89
N SER A 127 -16.23 7.71 -12.83
CA SER A 127 -15.42 7.30 -13.97
C SER A 127 -15.08 8.47 -14.89
N ILE A 128 -16.06 9.32 -15.24
CA ILE A 128 -15.82 10.52 -16.06
C ILE A 128 -14.87 11.49 -15.34
N ARG A 129 -15.08 11.72 -14.04
CA ARG A 129 -14.21 12.60 -13.24
C ARG A 129 -12.77 12.09 -13.20
N ARG A 130 -12.56 10.79 -12.98
CA ARG A 130 -11.22 10.17 -12.98
C ARG A 130 -10.56 10.23 -14.36
N TYR A 131 -11.31 9.87 -15.40
CA TYR A 131 -10.85 9.94 -16.79
C TYR A 131 -10.33 11.36 -17.13
N ALA A 132 -11.12 12.38 -16.83
CA ALA A 132 -10.81 13.79 -17.07
C ALA A 132 -9.76 14.38 -16.10
N GLY A 133 -9.27 13.61 -15.13
CA GLY A 133 -8.28 14.07 -14.14
C GLY A 133 -8.83 15.02 -13.07
N PHE A 134 -10.14 15.05 -12.82
CA PHE A 134 -10.81 15.99 -11.90
C PHE A 134 -10.26 15.98 -10.46
N TYR A 135 -9.78 14.82 -10.00
CA TYR A 135 -9.27 14.61 -8.64
C TYR A 135 -7.74 14.71 -8.53
N GLY A 136 -7.04 15.08 -9.61
CA GLY A 136 -5.59 14.91 -9.66
C GLY A 136 -5.18 13.43 -9.66
N PRO A 137 -3.92 13.10 -9.32
CA PRO A 137 -3.49 11.72 -9.19
C PRO A 137 -4.25 11.05 -8.05
N THR A 138 -4.67 9.80 -8.25
CA THR A 138 -5.45 9.02 -7.27
C THR A 138 -4.88 7.62 -7.17
N CYS A 139 -5.12 6.98 -6.03
CA CYS A 139 -4.71 5.62 -5.79
C CYS A 139 -5.78 4.61 -6.26
N VAL A 140 -5.33 3.44 -6.71
CA VAL A 140 -6.18 2.26 -6.97
C VAL A 140 -6.50 1.53 -5.67
N VAL A 141 -5.54 1.53 -4.74
CA VAL A 141 -5.61 0.94 -3.40
C VAL A 141 -5.52 2.06 -2.36
N ASP A 142 -6.58 2.28 -1.60
CA ASP A 142 -6.57 3.36 -0.61
C ASP A 142 -6.40 2.80 0.80
N PHE A 143 -5.26 3.09 1.43
CA PHE A 143 -5.10 2.82 2.85
C PHE A 143 -5.94 3.75 3.72
N ALA A 144 -6.17 4.97 3.26
CA ALA A 144 -7.12 5.91 3.85
C ALA A 144 -7.91 6.55 2.70
N PHE A 145 -9.16 6.92 2.96
CA PHE A 145 -10.03 7.49 1.94
C PHE A 145 -9.41 8.70 1.23
N VAL A 146 -9.60 8.73 -0.09
CA VAL A 146 -9.16 9.83 -0.97
C VAL A 146 -10.33 10.24 -1.85
N PRO A 147 -10.45 11.52 -2.23
CA PRO A 147 -11.38 11.94 -3.28
C PRO A 147 -11.28 11.07 -4.54
N GLY A 148 -12.42 10.59 -5.01
CA GLY A 148 -12.52 9.86 -6.28
C GLY A 148 -11.95 8.45 -6.28
N SER A 149 -11.51 7.93 -5.14
CA SER A 149 -10.83 6.66 -5.04
C SER A 149 -11.77 5.45 -5.05
N THR A 150 -11.26 4.24 -5.28
CA THR A 150 -12.12 3.03 -5.34
C THR A 150 -12.86 2.83 -4.03
N SER A 151 -12.17 2.95 -2.89
CA SER A 151 -12.78 2.79 -1.56
C SER A 151 -13.85 3.85 -1.28
N ASN A 152 -13.67 5.08 -1.79
CA ASN A 152 -14.66 6.14 -1.66
C ASN A 152 -15.95 5.82 -2.43
N VAL A 153 -15.84 5.33 -3.67
CA VAL A 153 -17.00 4.91 -4.49
C VAL A 153 -17.72 3.73 -3.83
N VAL A 154 -16.97 2.70 -3.41
CA VAL A 154 -17.53 1.52 -2.73
C VAL A 154 -18.27 1.90 -1.46
N ASN A 155 -17.69 2.78 -0.62
CA ASN A 155 -18.34 3.24 0.60
C ASN A 155 -19.68 3.94 0.31
N ARG A 156 -19.75 4.78 -0.72
CA ARG A 156 -20.99 5.49 -1.10
C ARG A 156 -22.10 4.56 -1.54
N ILE A 157 -21.76 3.45 -2.21
CA ILE A 157 -22.75 2.42 -2.56
C ILE A 157 -23.23 1.71 -1.28
N LEU A 158 -22.32 1.40 -0.35
CA LEU A 158 -22.63 0.66 0.88
C LEU A 158 -23.46 1.46 1.91
N GLN A 159 -23.32 2.79 1.96
CA GLN A 159 -23.96 3.66 2.95
C GLN A 159 -25.46 3.39 3.09
N ASP A 160 -26.17 3.35 1.96
CA ASP A 160 -27.64 3.27 1.92
C ASP A 160 -28.20 1.85 1.86
N MET A 161 -27.33 0.83 1.86
CA MET A 161 -27.75 -0.57 1.73
C MET A 161 -28.36 -1.15 3.02
N ASP A 162 -29.34 -2.03 2.86
CA ASP A 162 -29.91 -2.82 3.96
C ASP A 162 -29.24 -4.22 4.06
N ILE A 163 -28.01 -4.22 4.58
CA ILE A 163 -27.22 -5.41 4.91
C ILE A 163 -26.48 -5.19 6.25
N PRO A 164 -26.04 -6.25 6.96
CA PRO A 164 -25.35 -6.11 8.24
C PRO A 164 -24.14 -5.17 8.17
N LEU A 165 -23.97 -4.32 9.18
CA LEU A 165 -22.90 -3.32 9.22
C LEU A 165 -21.51 -3.93 9.07
N GLN A 166 -21.27 -5.06 9.74
CA GLN A 166 -20.00 -5.77 9.66
C GLN A 166 -19.72 -6.30 8.25
N HIS A 167 -20.75 -6.72 7.51
CA HIS A 167 -20.60 -7.12 6.12
C HIS A 167 -20.25 -5.92 5.23
N LYS A 168 -20.89 -4.76 5.44
CA LYS A 168 -20.51 -3.52 4.72
C LYS A 168 -19.03 -3.20 4.91
N ARG A 169 -18.58 -3.23 6.17
CA ARG A 169 -17.18 -2.94 6.53
C ARG A 169 -16.23 -3.97 5.94
N ALA A 170 -16.58 -5.26 5.93
CA ALA A 170 -15.76 -6.31 5.32
C ALA A 170 -15.65 -6.15 3.80
N ILE A 171 -16.76 -5.82 3.12
CA ILE A 171 -16.77 -5.52 1.68
C ILE A 171 -15.86 -4.33 1.37
N LEU A 172 -16.00 -3.24 2.13
CA LEU A 172 -15.15 -2.06 1.98
C LEU A 172 -13.67 -2.36 2.25
N ALA A 173 -13.38 -3.06 3.36
CA ALA A 173 -12.03 -3.47 3.74
C ALA A 173 -11.35 -4.28 2.63
N SER A 174 -12.09 -5.19 2.00
CA SER A 174 -11.57 -6.07 0.94
C SER A 174 -10.97 -5.31 -0.25
N LYS A 175 -11.54 -4.16 -0.63
CA LYS A 175 -11.04 -3.35 -1.76
C LYS A 175 -10.06 -2.26 -1.31
N SER A 176 -10.08 -1.87 -0.04
CA SER A 176 -9.08 -0.98 0.54
C SER A 176 -7.75 -1.72 0.75
N TRP A 177 -7.31 -1.93 1.99
CA TRP A 177 -6.08 -2.64 2.33
C TRP A 177 -6.09 -4.11 1.90
N GLY A 178 -7.28 -4.71 1.76
CA GLY A 178 -7.39 -6.05 1.22
C GLY A 178 -6.96 -6.12 -0.25
N MET A 179 -6.90 -5.02 -1.00
CA MET A 179 -6.42 -5.04 -2.38
C MET A 179 -7.13 -6.08 -3.27
N ASN A 180 -8.42 -6.32 -3.06
CA ASN A 180 -9.21 -7.30 -3.82
C ASN A 180 -9.09 -6.99 -5.31
N THR A 181 -8.24 -7.78 -5.99
CA THR A 181 -7.75 -7.56 -7.35
C THR A 181 -6.94 -6.26 -7.53
N SER A 182 -6.18 -6.20 -8.63
CA SER A 182 -5.48 -4.99 -9.07
C SER A 182 -6.39 -3.95 -9.73
N TYR A 183 -7.72 -4.17 -9.75
CA TYR A 183 -8.66 -3.30 -10.43
C TYR A 183 -8.92 -1.97 -9.69
N GLY A 184 -8.81 -0.85 -10.40
CA GLY A 184 -9.25 0.47 -9.91
C GLY A 184 -10.46 0.98 -10.65
N VAL A 185 -11.38 1.63 -9.93
CA VAL A 185 -12.59 2.22 -10.54
C VAL A 185 -12.22 3.19 -11.67
N GLY A 186 -12.99 3.17 -12.75
CA GLY A 186 -12.81 3.97 -13.96
C GLY A 186 -11.80 3.41 -14.96
N ALA A 187 -11.06 2.34 -14.62
CA ALA A 187 -10.03 1.79 -15.50
C ALA A 187 -10.62 1.17 -16.77
N LYS A 188 -11.70 0.38 -16.65
CA LYS A 188 -12.38 -0.18 -17.84
C LYS A 188 -13.07 0.92 -18.63
N PHE A 189 -13.74 1.86 -17.96
CA PHE A 189 -14.36 3.00 -18.63
C PHE A 189 -13.35 3.75 -19.51
N GLN A 190 -12.18 4.09 -18.96
CA GLN A 190 -11.15 4.83 -19.69
C GLN A 190 -10.68 4.06 -20.94
N ILE A 191 -10.29 2.79 -20.79
CA ILE A 191 -9.80 2.00 -21.93
C ILE A 191 -10.90 1.83 -22.98
N ALA A 192 -12.13 1.58 -22.57
CA ALA A 192 -13.27 1.44 -23.48
C ALA A 192 -13.54 2.71 -24.30
N ILE A 193 -13.50 3.90 -23.68
CA ILE A 193 -13.61 5.18 -24.39
C ILE A 193 -12.49 5.33 -25.43
N GLU A 194 -11.24 5.06 -25.02
CA GLU A 194 -10.07 5.18 -25.90
C GLU A 194 -10.04 4.12 -27.01
N ASP A 195 -10.77 3.01 -26.85
CA ASP A 195 -10.99 2.00 -27.88
C ASP A 195 -12.17 2.33 -28.81
N GLY A 196 -12.77 3.53 -28.67
CA GLY A 196 -13.80 4.07 -29.56
C GLY A 196 -15.24 3.71 -29.18
N LYS A 197 -15.48 3.17 -27.97
CA LYS A 197 -16.82 2.90 -27.48
C LYS A 197 -17.52 4.19 -27.05
N THR A 198 -18.85 4.17 -27.09
CA THR A 198 -19.66 5.26 -26.54
C THR A 198 -19.55 5.32 -25.02
N PRO A 199 -19.82 6.47 -24.37
CA PRO A 199 -19.84 6.55 -22.91
C PRO A 199 -20.74 5.54 -22.21
N SER A 200 -21.89 5.21 -22.81
CA SER A 200 -22.81 4.20 -22.25
C SER A 200 -22.24 2.78 -22.33
N GLU A 201 -21.57 2.42 -23.43
CA GLU A 201 -20.89 1.12 -23.56
C GLU A 201 -19.70 1.02 -22.61
N ALA A 202 -18.89 2.07 -22.51
CA ALA A 202 -17.76 2.12 -21.59
C ALA A 202 -18.21 2.00 -20.12
N LEU A 203 -19.32 2.65 -19.76
CA LEU A 203 -19.90 2.55 -18.42
C LEU A 203 -20.42 1.14 -18.12
N LYS A 204 -21.01 0.47 -19.11
CA LYS A 204 -21.41 -0.92 -18.95
C LYS A 204 -20.21 -1.82 -18.62
N GLU A 205 -19.08 -1.66 -19.31
CA GLU A 205 -17.87 -2.47 -19.03
C GLU A 205 -17.26 -2.17 -17.66
N GLU A 206 -17.31 -0.92 -17.22
CA GLU A 206 -16.92 -0.52 -15.87
C GLU A 206 -17.77 -1.22 -14.81
N ILE A 207 -19.09 -1.18 -14.96
CA ILE A 207 -20.03 -1.83 -14.03
C ILE A 207 -19.82 -3.35 -14.04
N ASP A 208 -19.69 -3.96 -15.22
CA ASP A 208 -19.50 -5.41 -15.35
C ASP A 208 -18.20 -5.87 -14.66
N MET A 209 -17.10 -5.12 -14.82
CA MET A 209 -15.84 -5.42 -14.14
C MET A 209 -15.94 -5.21 -12.63
N LEU A 210 -16.54 -4.11 -12.17
CA LEU A 210 -16.76 -3.87 -10.74
C LEU A 210 -17.58 -5.00 -10.09
N LYS A 211 -18.62 -5.48 -10.76
CA LYS A 211 -19.41 -6.63 -10.28
C LYS A 211 -18.56 -7.90 -10.20
N MET A 212 -17.78 -8.17 -11.25
CA MET A 212 -16.94 -9.37 -11.33
C MET A 212 -15.90 -9.43 -10.21
N VAL A 213 -15.30 -8.29 -9.82
CA VAL A 213 -14.35 -8.16 -8.71
C VAL A 213 -14.91 -8.67 -7.38
N TYR A 214 -16.23 -8.57 -7.15
CA TYR A 214 -16.85 -9.09 -5.92
C TYR A 214 -17.53 -10.44 -6.12
N ASP A 215 -18.03 -10.72 -7.32
CA ASP A 215 -18.76 -11.95 -7.62
C ASP A 215 -17.83 -13.17 -7.70
N THR A 216 -16.80 -13.07 -8.54
CA THR A 216 -15.84 -14.14 -8.85
C THR A 216 -14.42 -13.57 -8.80
N PRO A 217 -13.93 -13.18 -7.62
CA PRO A 217 -12.73 -12.36 -7.49
C PRO A 217 -11.47 -13.05 -8.05
N VAL A 218 -11.33 -14.38 -7.93
CA VAL A 218 -10.19 -15.11 -8.53
C VAL A 218 -10.23 -15.03 -10.05
N GLU A 219 -11.40 -15.21 -10.65
CA GLU A 219 -11.58 -15.08 -12.10
C GLU A 219 -11.35 -13.64 -12.57
N ALA A 220 -11.80 -12.66 -11.79
CA ALA A 220 -11.57 -11.25 -12.06
C ALA A 220 -10.06 -10.93 -12.10
N GLN A 221 -9.31 -11.36 -11.08
CA GLN A 221 -7.87 -11.13 -11.03
C GLN A 221 -7.13 -11.86 -12.16
N PHE A 222 -7.52 -13.10 -12.46
CA PHE A 222 -6.95 -13.84 -13.59
C PHE A 222 -7.14 -13.10 -14.92
N LYS A 223 -8.37 -12.64 -15.20
CA LYS A 223 -8.67 -11.86 -16.39
C LYS A 223 -7.84 -10.58 -16.48
N LEU A 224 -7.70 -9.85 -15.38
CA LEU A 224 -6.87 -8.63 -15.34
C LEU A 224 -5.41 -8.93 -15.66
N MET A 225 -4.87 -10.06 -15.19
CA MET A 225 -3.49 -10.46 -15.47
C MET A 225 -3.28 -10.93 -16.92
N GLU A 226 -4.24 -11.62 -17.52
CA GLU A 226 -4.20 -11.94 -18.95
C GLU A 226 -4.18 -10.66 -19.80
N GLU A 227 -5.04 -9.70 -19.48
CA GLU A 227 -5.10 -8.41 -20.16
C GLU A 227 -3.82 -7.58 -19.95
N ALA A 228 -3.18 -7.67 -18.78
CA ALA A 228 -1.90 -7.05 -18.50
C ALA A 228 -0.70 -7.77 -19.16
N GLY A 229 -0.91 -8.95 -19.75
CA GLY A 229 0.16 -9.75 -20.36
C GLY A 229 1.14 -10.32 -19.34
N HIS A 230 0.66 -10.65 -18.14
CA HIS A 230 1.46 -11.29 -17.09
C HIS A 230 1.99 -12.65 -17.56
N SER A 231 3.26 -12.94 -17.29
CA SER A 231 3.94 -14.13 -17.85
C SER A 231 4.93 -14.81 -16.91
N SER A 232 5.21 -14.23 -15.74
CA SER A 232 6.22 -14.74 -14.81
C SER A 232 5.87 -16.10 -14.20
N PHE A 233 4.58 -16.42 -14.07
CA PHE A 233 4.08 -17.70 -13.57
C PHE A 233 2.59 -17.88 -13.92
N ASP A 234 2.07 -19.09 -13.69
CA ASP A 234 0.65 -19.41 -13.84
C ASP A 234 -0.16 -18.83 -12.67
N VAL A 235 -0.82 -17.69 -12.93
CA VAL A 235 -1.60 -16.93 -11.93
C VAL A 235 -2.78 -17.73 -11.38
N ARG A 236 -3.46 -18.54 -12.21
CA ARG A 236 -4.61 -19.34 -11.76
C ARG A 236 -4.15 -20.45 -10.82
N LYS A 237 -3.08 -21.13 -11.20
CA LYS A 237 -2.46 -22.18 -10.37
C LYS A 237 -1.88 -21.61 -9.08
N TYR A 238 -1.36 -20.38 -9.10
CA TYR A 238 -0.94 -19.67 -7.90
C TYR A 238 -2.12 -19.46 -6.93
N MET A 239 -3.20 -18.82 -7.39
CA MET A 239 -4.34 -18.48 -6.52
C MET A 239 -5.04 -19.73 -5.98
N ASP A 240 -5.14 -20.80 -6.77
CA ASP A 240 -5.69 -22.09 -6.30
C ASP A 240 -4.84 -22.69 -5.17
N GLN A 241 -3.53 -22.82 -5.36
CA GLN A 241 -2.65 -23.38 -4.32
C GLN A 241 -2.62 -22.51 -3.06
N TYR A 242 -2.61 -21.17 -3.22
CA TYR A 242 -2.67 -20.24 -2.10
C TYR A 242 -3.99 -20.40 -1.32
N LYS A 243 -5.14 -20.50 -2.02
CA LYS A 243 -6.45 -20.77 -1.41
C LYS A 243 -6.42 -22.04 -0.56
N GLN A 244 -5.89 -23.14 -1.11
CA GLN A 244 -5.81 -24.41 -0.38
C GLN A 244 -4.95 -24.32 0.87
N LYS A 245 -3.80 -23.62 0.80
CA LYS A 245 -2.90 -23.42 1.94
C LYS A 245 -3.52 -22.53 3.03
N MET A 246 -4.25 -21.48 2.65
CA MET A 246 -4.83 -20.52 3.60
C MET A 246 -6.17 -20.95 4.20
N LYS A 247 -6.88 -21.91 3.61
CA LYS A 247 -8.24 -22.30 4.02
C LYS A 247 -8.38 -22.63 5.50
N LYS A 248 -7.40 -23.35 6.08
CA LYS A 248 -7.41 -23.70 7.50
C LYS A 248 -7.22 -22.47 8.39
N THR A 249 -6.27 -21.61 8.04
CA THR A 249 -5.93 -20.39 8.79
C THR A 249 -7.08 -19.40 8.79
N VAL A 250 -7.74 -19.21 7.64
CA VAL A 250 -8.93 -18.36 7.51
C VAL A 250 -10.07 -18.88 8.40
N ARG A 251 -10.38 -20.19 8.35
CA ARG A 251 -11.40 -20.79 9.21
C ARG A 251 -11.10 -20.60 10.70
N ALA A 252 -9.85 -20.82 11.11
CA ALA A 252 -9.45 -20.62 12.50
C ALA A 252 -9.65 -19.16 12.96
N ALA A 253 -9.34 -18.18 12.10
CA ALA A 253 -9.59 -16.78 12.39
C ALA A 253 -11.09 -16.46 12.48
N MET A 254 -11.93 -17.08 11.63
CA MET A 254 -13.38 -16.94 11.73
C MET A 254 -13.94 -17.54 13.03
N ASP A 255 -13.48 -18.73 13.41
CA ASP A 255 -13.89 -19.42 14.64
C ASP A 255 -13.53 -18.62 15.90
N GLU A 256 -12.46 -17.83 15.83
CA GLU A 256 -12.00 -16.92 16.88
C GLU A 256 -12.54 -15.48 16.72
N GLU A 257 -13.59 -15.30 15.93
CA GLU A 257 -14.32 -14.04 15.77
C GLU A 257 -13.42 -12.86 15.29
N VAL A 258 -12.32 -13.17 14.58
CA VAL A 258 -11.52 -12.13 13.90
C VAL A 258 -12.42 -11.49 12.84
N PHE A 259 -12.52 -10.16 12.89
CA PHE A 259 -13.36 -9.40 11.98
C PHE A 259 -12.98 -9.68 10.51
N TYR A 260 -13.96 -9.96 9.65
CA TYR A 260 -13.70 -10.37 8.26
C TYR A 260 -12.88 -9.36 7.47
N GLY A 261 -13.03 -8.05 7.74
CA GLY A 261 -12.19 -7.03 7.12
C GLY A 261 -10.70 -7.18 7.48
N ASN A 262 -10.39 -7.68 8.68
CA ASN A 262 -9.02 -8.00 9.09
C ASN A 262 -8.54 -9.30 8.41
N ILE A 263 -9.42 -10.30 8.24
CA ILE A 263 -9.12 -11.56 7.54
C ILE A 263 -8.72 -11.32 6.08
N VAL A 264 -9.36 -10.38 5.38
CA VAL A 264 -8.98 -10.01 4.00
C VAL A 264 -7.82 -9.02 3.94
N THR A 265 -7.52 -8.30 5.01
CA THR A 265 -6.47 -7.26 5.02
C THR A 265 -5.10 -7.82 5.39
N VAL A 266 -5.00 -8.55 6.50
CA VAL A 266 -3.71 -8.99 7.06
C VAL A 266 -2.93 -9.88 6.08
N PRO A 267 -3.53 -10.88 5.42
CA PRO A 267 -2.80 -11.74 4.50
C PRO A 267 -2.30 -11.03 3.24
N ALA A 268 -3.05 -10.05 2.71
CA ALA A 268 -2.67 -9.33 1.51
C ALA A 268 -1.48 -8.41 1.75
N TYR A 269 -1.49 -7.70 2.88
CA TYR A 269 -0.47 -6.70 3.17
C TYR A 269 0.86 -7.32 3.63
N GLY A 270 0.83 -8.49 4.26
CA GLY A 270 2.06 -9.18 4.72
C GLY A 270 2.94 -9.75 3.60
N VAL A 271 2.47 -9.87 2.36
CA VAL A 271 3.22 -10.58 1.30
C VAL A 271 4.10 -9.70 0.42
N GLY A 272 3.93 -8.37 0.48
CA GLY A 272 4.54 -7.42 -0.46
C GLY A 272 6.08 -7.46 -0.53
N ASP A 273 6.75 -8.01 0.48
CA ASP A 273 8.21 -8.11 0.47
C ASP A 273 8.76 -9.35 -0.25
N VAL A 274 7.89 -10.22 -0.79
CA VAL A 274 8.28 -11.38 -1.59
C VAL A 274 7.91 -11.13 -3.05
N ALA A 275 8.93 -10.90 -3.89
CA ALA A 275 8.77 -10.66 -5.32
C ALA A 275 7.98 -9.39 -5.72
N HIS A 276 7.75 -8.45 -4.78
CA HIS A 276 7.28 -7.10 -5.06
C HIS A 276 8.26 -6.02 -4.55
N HIS A 277 8.58 -5.91 -3.25
CA HIS A 277 9.63 -5.00 -2.75
C HIS A 277 11.04 -5.57 -2.90
N ILE A 278 11.24 -6.84 -2.54
CA ILE A 278 12.43 -7.59 -2.94
C ILE A 278 12.13 -8.15 -4.31
N SER A 279 12.49 -7.41 -5.35
CA SER A 279 12.11 -7.68 -6.74
C SER A 279 13.15 -7.23 -7.74
N GLN A 280 12.94 -7.59 -9.01
CA GLN A 280 13.83 -7.20 -10.09
C GLN A 280 13.79 -5.69 -10.36
N SER A 281 12.62 -5.03 -10.27
CA SER A 281 12.51 -3.58 -10.42
C SER A 281 13.28 -2.84 -9.32
N MET A 282 13.14 -3.24 -8.06
CA MET A 282 13.88 -2.66 -6.94
C MET A 282 15.39 -2.88 -7.08
N PHE A 283 15.85 -4.09 -7.46
CA PHE A 283 17.28 -4.36 -7.70
C PHE A 283 17.85 -3.52 -8.85
N ASN A 284 17.04 -3.21 -9.87
CA ASN A 284 17.42 -2.33 -10.96
C ASN A 284 17.52 -0.86 -10.52
N MET A 285 16.53 -0.38 -9.77
CA MET A 285 16.46 1.00 -9.30
C MET A 285 17.60 1.33 -8.32
N THR A 286 17.93 0.39 -7.43
CA THR A 286 18.95 0.55 -6.38
C THR A 286 20.39 0.28 -6.84
N LYS A 287 20.61 0.00 -8.14
CA LYS A 287 21.96 0.06 -8.76
C LYS A 287 22.63 1.41 -8.54
N ASP A 288 21.81 2.46 -8.43
CA ASP A 288 22.25 3.80 -8.13
C ASP A 288 22.57 3.96 -6.63
N ASP A 289 23.77 4.42 -6.34
CA ASP A 289 24.26 4.59 -4.97
C ASP A 289 23.48 5.62 -4.16
N VAL A 290 22.98 6.68 -4.78
CA VAL A 290 22.23 7.73 -4.08
C VAL A 290 20.80 7.24 -3.77
N VAL A 291 20.18 6.48 -4.68
CA VAL A 291 18.90 5.82 -4.43
C VAL A 291 19.01 4.83 -3.27
N MET A 292 19.99 3.93 -3.32
CA MET A 292 20.19 2.96 -2.25
C MET A 292 20.51 3.65 -0.92
N GLU A 293 21.36 4.69 -0.95
CA GLU A 293 21.68 5.42 0.27
C GLU A 293 20.46 6.12 0.86
N ALA A 294 19.58 6.72 0.04
CA ALA A 294 18.34 7.32 0.53
C ALA A 294 17.50 6.30 1.32
N ILE A 295 17.34 5.07 0.80
CA ILE A 295 16.67 3.98 1.52
C ILE A 295 17.41 3.62 2.81
N ASN A 296 18.74 3.50 2.76
CA ASN A 296 19.56 3.15 3.92
C ASN A 296 19.43 4.16 5.05
N VAL A 297 19.60 5.45 4.76
CA VAL A 297 19.54 6.49 5.79
C VAL A 297 18.13 6.62 6.36
N VAL A 298 17.09 6.51 5.53
CA VAL A 298 15.68 6.56 6.00
C VAL A 298 15.40 5.39 6.93
N SER A 299 15.88 4.19 6.58
CA SER A 299 15.78 3.00 7.44
C SER A 299 16.55 3.14 8.75
N ASN A 300 17.72 3.77 8.72
CA ASN A 300 18.52 4.04 9.92
C ASN A 300 17.88 5.12 10.81
N VAL A 301 17.22 6.13 10.24
CA VAL A 301 16.45 7.14 10.99
C VAL A 301 15.27 6.47 11.69
N LEU A 302 14.54 5.60 11.00
CA LEU A 302 13.49 4.77 11.57
C LEU A 302 14.02 3.97 12.76
N GLU A 303 15.09 3.19 12.57
CA GLU A 303 15.67 2.36 13.63
C GLU A 303 16.12 3.20 14.83
N GLY A 304 16.91 4.26 14.60
CA GLY A 304 17.43 5.12 15.66
C GLY A 304 16.31 5.77 16.46
N THR A 305 15.28 6.27 15.76
CA THR A 305 14.11 6.90 16.40
C THR A 305 13.31 5.87 17.21
N MET A 306 13.05 4.68 16.66
CA MET A 306 12.30 3.63 17.35
C MET A 306 13.04 3.13 18.59
N ASN A 307 14.35 2.92 18.52
CA ASN A 307 15.17 2.54 19.66
C ASN A 307 15.15 3.61 20.77
N ASN A 308 15.17 4.90 20.40
CA ASN A 308 15.05 6.00 21.36
C ASN A 308 13.65 6.11 21.98
N ALA A 309 12.61 5.66 21.26
CA ALA A 309 11.23 5.69 21.71
C ALA A 309 10.86 4.54 22.66
N MET A 310 11.64 3.46 22.69
CA MET A 310 11.36 2.28 23.53
C MET A 310 11.14 2.67 25.00
N GLY A 311 10.13 2.06 25.61
CA GLY A 311 9.67 2.35 26.97
C GLY A 311 8.83 3.63 27.13
N ASN A 312 8.75 4.47 26.09
CA ASN A 312 8.10 5.78 26.08
C ASN A 312 6.93 5.91 25.10
N PHE A 313 6.54 4.82 24.43
CA PHE A 313 5.30 4.77 23.64
C PHE A 313 4.07 5.09 24.50
N ARG A 314 3.13 5.90 23.97
CA ARG A 314 1.96 6.37 24.73
C ARG A 314 0.85 5.32 24.78
N ASP A 315 0.68 4.61 23.68
CA ASP A 315 -0.37 3.62 23.41
C ASP A 315 0.10 2.64 22.30
N GLU A 316 -0.74 1.68 21.95
CA GLU A 316 -0.47 0.66 20.94
C GLU A 316 -0.32 1.21 19.50
N TYR A 317 -0.83 2.41 19.22
CA TYR A 317 -0.70 3.06 17.91
C TYR A 317 0.56 3.92 17.80
N SER A 318 1.18 4.25 18.94
CA SER A 318 2.37 5.09 19.04
C SER A 318 3.57 4.52 18.27
N PRO A 319 3.89 3.20 18.34
CA PRO A 319 4.97 2.63 17.54
C PRO A 319 4.80 2.84 16.03
N LEU A 320 3.59 2.60 15.49
CA LEU A 320 3.29 2.81 14.07
C LEU A 320 3.38 4.30 13.68
N THR A 321 2.84 5.18 14.52
CA THR A 321 2.86 6.63 14.28
C THR A 321 4.31 7.15 14.24
N ILE A 322 5.12 6.82 15.25
CA ILE A 322 6.52 7.25 15.33
C ILE A 322 7.34 6.68 14.17
N ALA A 323 7.13 5.41 13.83
CA ALA A 323 7.84 4.78 12.72
C ALA A 323 7.58 5.47 11.38
N THR A 324 6.32 5.64 11.01
CA THR A 324 5.93 6.27 9.74
C THR A 324 6.25 7.77 9.70
N ASP A 325 6.21 8.46 10.84
CA ASP A 325 6.60 9.87 10.94
C ASP A 325 8.11 10.05 10.82
N ALA A 326 8.91 9.14 11.38
CA ALA A 326 10.36 9.19 11.29
C ALA A 326 10.84 9.07 9.84
N THR A 327 10.25 8.15 9.06
CA THR A 327 10.61 7.98 7.65
C THR A 327 10.13 9.13 6.77
N ALA A 328 8.94 9.69 7.06
CA ALA A 328 8.42 10.90 6.42
C ALA A 328 9.35 12.11 6.63
N ALA A 329 9.75 12.33 7.89
CA ALA A 329 10.67 13.39 8.28
C ALA A 329 12.04 13.22 7.59
N ALA A 330 12.59 12.01 7.60
CA ALA A 330 13.86 11.70 6.94
C ALA A 330 13.81 11.98 5.43
N THR A 331 12.79 11.46 4.74
CA THR A 331 12.61 11.63 3.30
C THR A 331 12.51 13.10 2.91
N THR A 332 11.71 13.86 3.66
CA THR A 332 11.54 15.31 3.42
C THR A 332 12.82 16.08 3.71
N LYS A 333 13.58 15.69 4.74
CA LYS A 333 14.89 16.29 5.03
C LYS A 333 15.86 16.11 3.87
N ILE A 334 15.91 14.91 3.27
CA ILE A 334 16.75 14.63 2.09
C ILE A 334 16.35 15.53 0.91
N LEU A 335 15.04 15.70 0.67
CA LEU A 335 14.52 16.58 -0.37
C LEU A 335 14.99 18.03 -0.18
N TRP A 336 14.88 18.54 1.04
CA TRP A 336 15.23 19.93 1.37
C TRP A 336 16.73 20.22 1.29
N MET A 337 17.60 19.22 1.35
CA MET A 337 19.06 19.39 1.21
C MET A 337 19.48 19.95 -0.15
N ASP A 338 18.67 19.76 -1.20
CA ASP A 338 18.89 20.31 -2.54
C ASP A 338 18.13 21.64 -2.76
N GLY A 339 17.43 22.16 -1.74
CA GLY A 339 16.62 23.38 -1.83
C GLY A 339 15.23 23.17 -2.46
N PHE A 340 14.83 21.94 -2.74
CA PHE A 340 13.47 21.62 -3.18
C PHE A 340 12.52 21.64 -1.98
N THR A 341 11.51 22.49 -2.03
CA THR A 341 10.41 22.45 -1.05
C THR A 341 9.41 21.37 -1.42
N THR A 342 8.69 20.86 -0.44
CA THR A 342 7.58 19.92 -0.65
C THR A 342 6.57 20.48 -1.65
N MET A 343 6.17 21.74 -1.49
CA MET A 343 5.23 22.41 -2.41
C MET A 343 5.70 22.44 -3.87
N MET A 344 7.00 22.59 -4.14
CA MET A 344 7.54 22.53 -5.50
C MET A 344 7.36 21.14 -6.13
N VAL A 345 7.56 20.08 -5.34
CA VAL A 345 7.43 18.71 -5.81
C VAL A 345 5.96 18.32 -6.01
N LEU A 346 5.10 18.70 -5.06
CA LEU A 346 3.65 18.54 -5.18
C LEU A 346 3.14 19.23 -6.45
N ASP A 347 3.53 20.49 -6.68
CA ASP A 347 3.12 21.25 -7.87
C ASP A 347 3.61 20.57 -9.16
N LEU A 348 4.85 20.09 -9.17
CA LEU A 348 5.43 19.36 -10.31
C LEU A 348 4.65 18.09 -10.62
N LEU A 349 4.46 17.20 -9.64
CA LEU A 349 3.83 15.90 -9.86
C LEU A 349 2.35 16.03 -10.22
N VAL A 350 1.62 16.95 -9.57
CA VAL A 350 0.20 17.19 -9.89
C VAL A 350 0.02 17.83 -11.27
N LYS A 351 0.83 18.84 -11.64
CA LYS A 351 0.77 19.42 -13.00
C LYS A 351 1.17 18.41 -14.06
N ARG A 352 2.20 17.61 -13.78
CA ARG A 352 2.65 16.53 -14.67
C ARG A 352 1.55 15.48 -14.85
N PHE A 353 0.82 15.12 -13.80
CA PHE A 353 -0.36 14.25 -13.90
C PHE A 353 -1.40 14.81 -14.86
N HIS A 354 -1.81 16.07 -14.72
CA HIS A 354 -2.80 16.67 -15.62
C HIS A 354 -2.31 16.73 -17.06
N ASN A 355 -1.02 17.01 -17.27
CA ASN A 355 -0.45 16.94 -18.61
C ASN A 355 -0.43 15.50 -19.16
N LEU A 356 -0.16 14.49 -18.33
CA LEU A 356 -0.23 13.07 -18.72
C LEU A 356 -1.66 12.68 -19.10
N VAL A 357 -2.69 13.13 -18.37
CA VAL A 357 -4.10 12.90 -18.73
C VAL A 357 -4.38 13.35 -20.16
N LEU A 358 -3.87 14.52 -20.55
CA LEU A 358 -4.08 15.10 -21.87
C LEU A 358 -3.24 14.46 -22.98
N THR A 359 -2.04 13.99 -22.65
CA THR A 359 -1.08 13.46 -23.65
C THR A 359 -1.07 11.94 -23.76
N ASN A 360 -1.57 11.25 -22.74
CA ASN A 360 -1.67 9.80 -22.68
C ASN A 360 -2.99 9.38 -21.97
N PRO A 361 -4.14 9.54 -22.64
CA PRO A 361 -5.43 9.19 -22.07
C PRO A 361 -5.57 7.67 -21.82
N ARG A 362 -4.67 6.84 -22.36
CA ARG A 362 -4.61 5.37 -22.15
C ARG A 362 -3.76 4.93 -20.94
N ARG A 363 -3.24 5.87 -20.14
CA ARG A 363 -2.40 5.58 -18.96
C ARG A 363 -3.02 4.51 -18.05
N GLY A 364 -2.20 3.62 -17.48
CA GLY A 364 -2.70 2.62 -16.52
C GLY A 364 -3.34 3.28 -15.30
N ALA A 365 -4.36 2.65 -14.71
CA ALA A 365 -5.00 3.16 -13.49
C ALA A 365 -4.03 3.24 -12.30
N ALA A 366 -3.02 2.38 -12.27
CA ALA A 366 -1.96 2.35 -11.27
C ALA A 366 -0.74 3.22 -11.61
N ALA A 367 -0.70 3.87 -12.79
CA ALA A 367 0.50 4.57 -13.27
C ALA A 367 1.01 5.68 -12.33
N GLU A 368 0.15 6.19 -11.44
CA GLU A 368 0.42 7.32 -10.56
C GLU A 368 0.13 6.98 -9.09
N LEU A 369 -0.17 5.71 -8.80
CA LEU A 369 -0.54 5.20 -7.48
C LEU A 369 0.49 5.66 -6.43
N HIS A 370 1.75 5.28 -6.65
CA HIS A 370 2.83 5.54 -5.72
C HIS A 370 3.27 7.01 -5.66
N ASN A 371 3.02 7.80 -6.70
CA ASN A 371 3.28 9.23 -6.63
C ASN A 371 2.35 9.90 -5.58
N VAL A 372 1.12 9.39 -5.39
CA VAL A 372 0.23 9.87 -4.32
C VAL A 372 0.80 9.53 -2.95
N ASP A 373 1.30 8.32 -2.74
CA ASP A 373 1.91 7.89 -1.47
C ASP A 373 3.16 8.73 -1.15
N PHE A 374 3.99 8.99 -2.15
CA PHE A 374 5.17 9.84 -2.00
C PHE A 374 4.80 11.28 -1.66
N ILE A 375 3.79 11.85 -2.32
CA ILE A 375 3.26 13.19 -2.02
C ILE A 375 2.77 13.27 -0.57
N ASP A 376 1.98 12.29 -0.12
CA ASP A 376 1.47 12.25 1.25
C ASP A 376 2.63 12.09 2.26
N LEU A 377 3.65 11.29 1.94
CA LEU A 377 4.85 11.09 2.76
C LEU A 377 5.63 12.40 2.97
N ILE A 378 5.93 13.15 1.90
CA ILE A 378 6.74 14.39 2.02
C ILE A 378 5.96 15.56 2.63
N GLU A 379 4.63 15.58 2.45
CA GLU A 379 3.77 16.58 3.10
C GLU A 379 3.69 16.34 4.61
N LYS A 380 3.51 15.08 5.02
CA LYS A 380 3.57 14.67 6.43
C LYS A 380 4.93 15.03 7.03
N GLY A 381 6.02 14.73 6.32
CA GLY A 381 7.37 15.00 6.78
C GLY A 381 7.69 16.48 6.97
N GLU A 382 7.22 17.36 6.08
CA GLU A 382 7.37 18.82 6.21
C GLU A 382 6.76 19.32 7.52
N ARG A 383 5.55 18.89 7.86
CA ARG A 383 4.88 19.27 9.11
C ARG A 383 5.64 18.81 10.34
N ILE A 384 6.45 17.75 10.24
CA ILE A 384 7.27 17.25 11.34
C ILE A 384 8.57 18.06 11.45
N ILE A 385 9.31 18.20 10.35
CA ILE A 385 10.66 18.79 10.38
C ILE A 385 10.67 20.32 10.40
N ASP A 386 9.59 20.99 9.98
CA ASP A 386 9.55 22.45 10.01
C ASP A 386 9.53 22.98 11.45
N HIS A 387 10.03 24.20 11.62
CA HIS A 387 10.12 24.88 12.90
C HIS A 387 8.75 25.31 13.44
N LYS A 388 8.62 25.38 14.76
CA LYS A 388 7.42 25.94 15.41
C LYS A 388 7.29 27.44 15.08
N PRO A 389 6.09 27.97 14.83
CA PRO A 389 4.79 27.31 14.97
C PRO A 389 4.28 26.61 13.70
N ARG A 390 5.06 26.54 12.61
CA ARG A 390 4.63 25.95 11.33
C ARG A 390 4.62 24.43 11.36
N GLY A 391 5.67 23.82 11.92
CA GLY A 391 5.78 22.37 12.11
C GLY A 391 6.04 21.97 13.56
N ALA A 392 6.36 20.69 13.76
CA ALA A 392 6.57 20.09 15.08
C ALA A 392 7.98 20.31 15.64
N GLY A 393 8.92 20.84 14.84
CA GLY A 393 10.31 21.08 15.25
C GLY A 393 11.14 19.79 15.36
N GLY A 394 10.86 18.78 14.52
CA GLY A 394 11.58 17.51 14.49
C GLY A 394 11.19 16.53 15.60
N MET A 395 9.99 16.68 16.17
CA MET A 395 9.51 15.88 17.29
C MET A 395 8.11 15.31 17.01
N VAL A 396 7.91 14.05 17.36
CA VAL A 396 6.65 13.34 17.22
C VAL A 396 6.30 12.73 18.57
N GLN A 397 5.10 13.03 19.08
CA GLN A 397 4.65 12.51 20.37
C GLN A 397 5.61 12.74 21.56
N GLY A 398 6.50 13.73 21.50
CA GLY A 398 7.51 14.00 22.52
C GLY A 398 8.87 13.32 22.28
N ILE A 399 8.97 12.48 21.24
CA ILE A 399 10.19 11.81 20.80
C ILE A 399 10.85 12.63 19.69
N ASN A 400 12.15 12.92 19.82
CA ASN A 400 12.91 13.56 18.76
C ASN A 400 13.22 12.55 17.65
N ILE A 401 13.03 12.94 16.41
CA ILE A 401 13.44 12.13 15.25
C ILE A 401 14.97 12.14 15.16
N ASP A 402 15.58 10.96 15.09
CA ASP A 402 17.03 10.83 14.92
C ASP A 402 17.43 11.06 13.46
N LEU A 403 17.62 12.32 13.07
CA LEU A 403 18.09 12.69 11.73
C LEU A 403 19.61 12.53 11.54
N SER A 404 20.36 12.09 12.56
CA SER A 404 21.82 11.98 12.50
C SER A 404 22.34 11.01 11.42
N PRO A 405 21.63 9.94 10.99
CA PRO A 405 22.06 9.12 9.86
C PRO A 405 22.19 9.90 8.55
N ILE A 406 21.34 10.91 8.33
CA ILE A 406 21.43 11.79 7.14
C ILE A 406 22.68 12.67 7.23
N GLU A 407 22.93 13.26 8.41
CA GLU A 407 24.08 14.14 8.65
C GLU A 407 25.42 13.41 8.54
N LYS A 408 25.45 12.12 8.89
CA LYS A 408 26.64 11.26 8.84
C LYS A 408 26.85 10.56 7.51
N SER A 409 25.86 10.58 6.60
CA SER A 409 25.93 9.88 5.32
C SER A 409 27.02 10.47 4.41
N GLU A 410 28.03 9.67 4.06
CA GLU A 410 29.06 10.12 3.12
C GLU A 410 28.49 10.37 1.73
N ILE A 411 27.62 9.48 1.25
CA ILE A 411 27.05 9.52 -0.09
C ILE A 411 26.12 10.73 -0.22
N LEU A 412 25.15 10.89 0.69
CA LEU A 412 24.21 12.00 0.61
C LEU A 412 24.89 13.35 0.83
N ASN A 413 25.94 13.46 1.65
CA ASN A 413 26.63 14.74 1.85
C ASN A 413 27.67 15.07 0.77
N ASN A 414 27.87 14.18 -0.22
CA ASN A 414 28.80 14.40 -1.33
C ASN A 414 28.16 14.15 -2.71
N PRO A 415 27.04 14.83 -3.06
CA PRO A 415 26.33 14.61 -4.32
C PRO A 415 27.20 14.87 -5.57
N GLN A 416 28.23 15.72 -5.45
CA GLN A 416 29.20 16.03 -6.51
C GLN A 416 30.01 14.83 -6.99
N ARG A 417 30.02 13.71 -6.25
CA ARG A 417 30.69 12.47 -6.66
C ARG A 417 29.85 11.62 -7.63
N TYR A 418 28.56 11.92 -7.75
CA TYR A 418 27.56 11.11 -8.46
C TYR A 418 26.98 11.80 -9.69
N THR A 419 27.53 12.96 -10.07
CA THR A 419 27.14 13.72 -11.27
C THR A 419 28.26 14.68 -11.69
N TYR A 420 27.99 15.60 -12.61
CA TYR A 420 28.90 16.70 -12.95
C TYR A 420 29.18 17.57 -11.71
N PRO A 421 30.41 17.57 -11.15
CA PRO A 421 30.66 17.99 -9.77
C PRO A 421 30.25 19.43 -9.43
N ALA A 422 30.40 20.37 -10.37
CA ALA A 422 30.08 21.78 -10.16
C ALA A 422 28.57 22.09 -10.20
N CYS A 423 27.73 21.14 -10.62
CA CYS A 423 26.29 21.32 -10.86
C CYS A 423 25.44 20.28 -10.12
N ALA A 424 25.94 19.72 -9.02
CA ALA A 424 25.31 18.61 -8.32
C ALA A 424 24.11 19.03 -7.43
N ILE A 425 23.19 19.81 -7.98
CA ILE A 425 22.08 20.44 -7.27
C ILE A 425 20.75 19.68 -7.36
N THR A 426 20.68 18.61 -8.16
CA THR A 426 19.46 17.80 -8.36
C THR A 426 19.66 16.32 -8.10
N VAL A 427 20.81 15.93 -7.51
CA VAL A 427 21.18 14.52 -7.36
C VAL A 427 20.26 13.80 -6.38
N ARG A 428 20.04 14.36 -5.19
CA ARG A 428 19.16 13.75 -4.19
C ARG A 428 17.71 13.82 -4.66
N PHE A 429 17.32 14.94 -5.25
CA PHE A 429 16.01 15.08 -5.90
C PHE A 429 15.76 13.99 -6.94
N SER A 430 16.69 13.74 -7.89
CA SER A 430 16.52 12.70 -8.91
C SER A 430 16.50 11.27 -8.36
N ALA A 431 17.20 11.01 -7.25
CA ALA A 431 17.08 9.75 -6.52
C ALA A 431 15.68 9.61 -5.91
N LEU A 432 15.19 10.65 -5.24
CA LEU A 432 13.84 10.67 -4.67
C LEU A 432 12.74 10.60 -5.74
N MET A 433 12.92 11.16 -6.92
CA MET A 433 11.93 11.06 -8.01
C MET A 433 11.81 9.64 -8.57
N ARG A 434 12.89 8.86 -8.59
CA ARG A 434 12.80 7.42 -8.89
C ARG A 434 12.06 6.68 -7.78
N LEU A 435 12.35 7.02 -6.52
CA LEU A 435 11.65 6.45 -5.36
C LEU A 435 10.20 6.91 -5.25
N ALA A 436 9.80 8.02 -5.87
CA ALA A 436 8.41 8.45 -5.92
C ALA A 436 7.52 7.51 -6.76
N ASP A 437 8.12 6.77 -7.70
CA ASP A 437 7.43 5.74 -8.47
C ASP A 437 7.35 4.41 -7.70
N PHE A 438 8.17 4.22 -6.66
CA PHE A 438 8.15 3.04 -5.80
C PHE A 438 8.61 3.35 -4.36
N PRO A 439 7.80 4.08 -3.55
CA PRO A 439 8.20 4.62 -2.26
C PRO A 439 8.01 3.64 -1.12
N CYS A 440 7.62 2.39 -1.37
CA CYS A 440 7.19 1.42 -0.35
C CYS A 440 8.24 1.14 0.74
N LEU A 441 9.53 1.39 0.47
CA LEU A 441 10.60 1.29 1.48
C LEU A 441 10.89 2.61 2.22
N LEU A 442 10.38 3.74 1.72
CA LEU A 442 10.38 5.04 2.39
C LEU A 442 9.12 5.22 3.26
N THR A 443 7.94 4.90 2.75
CA THR A 443 6.72 4.77 3.57
C THR A 443 6.85 3.59 4.54
N SER A 444 7.62 2.57 4.13
CA SER A 444 7.93 1.33 4.83
C SER A 444 6.68 0.47 5.08
N GLU A 445 6.22 -0.15 4.01
CA GLU A 445 5.19 -1.19 4.06
C GLU A 445 5.55 -2.41 4.93
N PRO A 446 6.77 -2.98 4.91
CA PRO A 446 7.15 -4.05 5.86
C PRO A 446 6.90 -3.66 7.33
N VAL A 447 7.16 -2.40 7.68
CA VAL A 447 6.90 -1.87 9.03
C VAL A 447 5.41 -1.76 9.28
N THR A 448 4.67 -1.17 8.34
CA THR A 448 3.23 -0.96 8.47
C THR A 448 2.49 -2.30 8.58
N ALA A 449 2.85 -3.30 7.78
CA ALA A 449 2.26 -4.64 7.83
C ALA A 449 2.52 -5.32 9.17
N THR A 450 3.77 -5.30 9.64
CA THR A 450 4.17 -5.86 10.93
C THR A 450 3.45 -5.19 12.11
N MET A 451 3.38 -3.86 12.09
CA MET A 451 2.72 -3.05 13.12
C MET A 451 1.21 -3.28 13.15
N MET A 452 0.57 -3.29 11.98
CA MET A 452 -0.87 -3.45 11.88
C MET A 452 -1.32 -4.86 12.23
N THR A 453 -0.53 -5.90 11.96
CA THR A 453 -0.79 -7.24 12.52
C THR A 453 -0.79 -7.22 14.03
N ASN A 454 0.17 -6.55 14.66
CA ASN A 454 0.23 -6.44 16.11
C ASN A 454 -0.96 -5.64 16.69
N ILE A 455 -1.35 -4.53 16.07
CA ILE A 455 -2.48 -3.69 16.48
C ILE A 455 -3.80 -4.46 16.33
N ILE A 456 -4.02 -5.07 15.15
CA ILE A 456 -5.22 -5.87 14.89
C ILE A 456 -5.30 -7.06 15.84
N ALA A 457 -4.17 -7.67 16.22
CA ALA A 457 -4.17 -8.77 17.16
C ALA A 457 -4.66 -8.35 18.56
N LEU A 458 -4.47 -7.09 18.96
CA LEU A 458 -5.02 -6.54 20.21
C LEU A 458 -6.52 -6.21 20.08
N HIS A 459 -6.99 -5.92 18.86
CA HIS A 459 -8.33 -5.40 18.58
C HIS A 459 -9.03 -6.22 17.48
N LYS A 460 -8.98 -7.55 17.59
CA LYS A 460 -9.32 -8.48 16.47
C LYS A 460 -10.74 -8.33 15.91
N GLU A 461 -11.66 -7.86 16.74
CA GLU A 461 -13.09 -7.70 16.43
C GLU A 461 -13.40 -6.35 15.73
N GLU A 462 -12.43 -5.42 15.67
CA GLU A 462 -12.64 -4.09 15.10
C GLU A 462 -12.15 -3.97 13.66
N ALA A 463 -12.86 -3.16 12.87
CA ALA A 463 -12.47 -2.85 11.50
C ALA A 463 -11.32 -1.84 11.46
N HIS A 464 -10.13 -2.28 11.04
CA HIS A 464 -8.95 -1.43 10.93
C HIS A 464 -8.71 -0.83 9.54
N SER A 465 -9.45 -1.30 8.52
CA SER A 465 -9.32 -0.86 7.14
C SER A 465 -10.67 -0.47 6.50
N PRO A 466 -10.69 0.56 5.64
CA PRO A 466 -9.66 1.59 5.47
C PRO A 466 -9.49 2.42 6.75
N ALA A 467 -8.33 3.07 6.90
CA ALA A 467 -8.08 3.95 8.03
C ALA A 467 -9.06 5.14 8.01
N ARG A 468 -9.79 5.32 9.12
CA ARG A 468 -10.81 6.37 9.29
C ARG A 468 -10.19 7.67 9.77
N VAL A 469 -9.21 8.17 9.03
CA VAL A 469 -8.44 9.37 9.39
C VAL A 469 -8.30 10.30 8.19
N CYS A 470 -8.23 11.61 8.46
CA CYS A 470 -7.88 12.58 7.44
C CYS A 470 -6.40 12.45 7.07
N LYS A 471 -6.12 12.01 5.84
CA LYS A 471 -4.74 11.97 5.31
C LYS A 471 -4.24 13.30 4.76
N PHE A 472 -4.97 14.39 5.01
CA PHE A 472 -4.73 15.73 4.46
C PHE A 472 -4.75 15.83 2.92
N CYS A 473 -5.08 14.74 2.22
CA CYS A 473 -5.31 14.67 0.77
C CYS A 473 -4.32 15.54 -0.01
N SER A 474 -3.02 15.36 0.24
CA SER A 474 -1.98 16.29 -0.18
C SER A 474 -1.87 16.40 -1.71
N ALA A 475 -2.18 15.30 -2.42
CA ALA A 475 -2.35 15.31 -3.88
C ALA A 475 -3.49 16.23 -4.40
N ASN A 476 -4.46 16.56 -3.56
CA ASN A 476 -5.60 17.44 -3.86
C ASN A 476 -5.42 18.87 -3.32
N TYR A 477 -4.22 19.20 -2.81
CA TYR A 477 -3.95 20.47 -2.12
C TYR A 477 -4.23 21.71 -3.01
N PHE A 478 -3.89 21.65 -4.30
CA PHE A 478 -4.08 22.77 -5.23
C PHE A 478 -5.54 22.95 -5.69
N ASP A 479 -6.31 21.87 -5.73
CA ASP A 479 -7.62 21.84 -6.39
C ASP A 479 -8.81 21.86 -5.40
N TYR A 480 -8.52 21.92 -4.09
CA TYR A 480 -9.50 21.97 -3.00
C TYR A 480 -10.58 20.88 -3.08
N LYS A 481 -10.18 19.66 -3.44
CA LYS A 481 -11.11 18.52 -3.61
C LYS A 481 -11.29 17.66 -2.36
N CYS A 482 -10.68 18.02 -1.24
CA CYS A 482 -10.79 17.29 0.02
C CYS A 482 -12.25 17.10 0.49
N GLY A 483 -13.17 18.01 0.13
CA GLY A 483 -14.60 17.89 0.43
C GLY A 483 -15.32 16.74 -0.29
N TYR A 484 -14.69 16.06 -1.24
CA TYR A 484 -15.21 14.81 -1.83
C TYR A 484 -14.73 13.55 -1.09
N CYS A 485 -13.89 13.69 -0.07
CA CYS A 485 -13.50 12.58 0.79
C CYS A 485 -14.59 12.29 1.81
N ASN A 486 -15.01 11.03 1.94
CA ASN A 486 -16.11 10.59 2.79
C ASN A 486 -15.64 9.80 4.02
N TRP A 487 -14.39 10.00 4.47
CA TRP A 487 -13.84 9.25 5.60
C TRP A 487 -14.64 9.39 6.90
N THR A 488 -15.27 10.55 7.12
CA THR A 488 -16.14 10.81 8.29
C THR A 488 -17.47 10.08 8.22
N GLU A 489 -17.87 9.63 7.03
CA GLU A 489 -19.15 8.97 6.75
C GLU A 489 -18.93 7.50 6.36
N ALA A 490 -17.76 6.94 6.63
CA ALA A 490 -17.43 5.55 6.35
C ALA A 490 -18.33 4.60 7.15
N VAL A 491 -18.93 3.60 6.47
CA VAL A 491 -19.78 2.56 7.07
C VAL A 491 -19.11 1.85 8.25
#